data_AF-A0A3N9X6N4-F1
#
_entry.id   AF-A0A3N9X6N4-F1
#
_cell.length_a   1.000
_cell.length_b   1.000
_cell.length_c   1.000
_cell.angle_alpha   90.00
_cell.angle_beta   90.00
_cell.angle_gamma   90.00
#
_symmetry.space_group_name_H-M   'P 1'
#
loop_
_entity.id
_entity.type
_entity.pdbx_description
1 polymer ?
#
loop_
_entity_poly.entity_id
_entity_poly.type
_entity_poly.pdbx_seq_one_letter_code
_entity_poly.pdbx_strand_id
1 'polypeptide(L)'
;MSHVLAGVRRNCALSKFCTDFAWRSINPSQYADQAAYPSVLRARRPADLAGAAARPSLRAHIARCRMVIPRPVPAVFAAVLCWLLIVFPAPGPADAGAVESQEIADYLSTHPGGKALNDNEISYDGGALIVTLRRPIGTLAAADCPSGWYCFYEWPNYGYPRGRLSDCGRQSLATWHWQFRVESAHYNLGSGTVSFYYYDTRLFDIGAGNRVRSDASPYRNWPNYVDRRCR
;
A
#
# COMPACT_ATOMS: atom_id res chain seq x y z
N MET A 1 56.13 -47.51 -28.55
CA MET A 1 54.79 -47.96 -28.98
C MET A 1 53.80 -46.88 -28.57
N SER A 2 53.79 -45.71 -29.21
CA SER A 2 53.13 -45.41 -30.49
C SER A 2 51.64 -45.80 -30.48
N HIS A 3 50.75 -44.84 -30.27
CA HIS A 3 49.71 -44.49 -31.23
C HIS A 3 49.16 -43.08 -30.95
N VAL A 4 49.28 -42.25 -31.98
CA VAL A 4 48.67 -40.94 -32.21
C VAL A 4 47.25 -41.15 -32.73
N LEU A 5 46.34 -40.18 -32.50
CA LEU A 5 45.27 -39.65 -33.37
C LEU A 5 44.28 -38.89 -32.46
N ALA A 6 43.55 -37.85 -32.83
CA ALA A 6 43.58 -36.79 -33.82
C ALA A 6 42.33 -35.95 -33.47
N GLY A 7 42.42 -34.63 -33.60
CA GLY A 7 41.38 -33.72 -33.13
C GLY A 7 40.05 -33.80 -33.87
N VAL A 8 39.00 -33.31 -33.20
CA VAL A 8 37.83 -32.72 -33.84
C VAL A 8 37.53 -31.41 -33.13
N ARG A 9 38.00 -30.30 -33.72
CA ARG A 9 37.43 -28.98 -33.50
C ARG A 9 36.08 -28.95 -34.20
N ARG A 10 34.99 -28.66 -33.48
CA ARG A 10 33.76 -28.13 -34.08
C ARG A 10 33.46 -26.79 -33.43
N ASN A 11 33.62 -25.75 -34.24
CA ASN A 11 32.99 -24.46 -34.02
C ASN A 11 31.47 -24.65 -34.15
N CYS A 12 30.74 -24.44 -33.07
CA CYS A 12 29.35 -24.00 -33.13
C CYS A 12 29.26 -22.70 -32.34
N ALA A 13 29.21 -21.60 -33.08
CA ALA A 13 28.60 -20.37 -32.63
C ALA A 13 27.13 -20.61 -32.26
N LEU A 14 26.59 -19.73 -31.41
CA LEU A 14 25.21 -19.67 -30.90
C LEU A 14 24.93 -20.41 -29.58
N SER A 15 25.29 -19.76 -28.47
CA SER A 15 24.38 -19.60 -27.33
C SER A 15 24.94 -18.52 -26.40
N LYS A 16 24.65 -17.24 -26.74
CA LYS A 16 24.49 -16.18 -25.74
C LYS A 16 23.15 -16.49 -25.04
N PHE A 17 23.08 -16.27 -23.73
CA PHE A 17 21.95 -16.57 -22.82
C PHE A 17 22.01 -17.94 -22.14
N CYS A 18 23.04 -18.15 -21.33
CA CYS A 18 22.90 -18.78 -20.03
C CYS A 18 24.08 -18.34 -19.16
N THR A 19 23.85 -18.21 -17.86
CA THR A 19 24.77 -17.81 -16.79
C THR A 19 25.19 -16.34 -16.76
N ASP A 20 24.29 -15.50 -16.27
CA ASP A 20 24.63 -14.35 -15.41
C ASP A 20 23.43 -14.04 -14.48
N PHE A 21 23.05 -15.02 -13.66
CA PHE A 21 22.27 -14.75 -12.44
C PHE A 21 23.28 -14.38 -11.34
N ALA A 22 23.88 -13.21 -11.51
CA ALA A 22 24.75 -12.60 -10.51
C ALA A 22 23.88 -12.21 -9.32
N TRP A 23 23.86 -13.08 -8.31
CA TRP A 23 23.53 -12.71 -6.93
C TRP A 23 24.39 -11.49 -6.56
N ARG A 24 23.82 -10.28 -6.67
CA ARG A 24 24.38 -9.12 -5.99
C ARG A 24 24.26 -9.40 -4.50
N SER A 25 25.38 -9.83 -3.92
CA SER A 25 25.65 -9.79 -2.50
C SER A 25 25.37 -8.37 -2.00
N ILE A 26 24.20 -8.17 -1.38
CA ILE A 26 23.95 -7.00 -0.55
C ILE A 26 24.91 -7.15 0.64
N ASN A 27 25.93 -6.30 0.64
CA ASN A 27 27.01 -6.30 1.61
C ASN A 27 26.43 -5.91 3.00
N PRO A 28 26.40 -6.78 4.01
CA PRO A 28 25.81 -6.47 5.32
C PRO A 28 26.65 -5.49 6.15
N SER A 29 27.82 -5.07 5.66
CA SER A 29 28.81 -4.34 6.45
C SER A 29 28.62 -2.81 6.49
N GLN A 30 27.58 -2.24 5.89
CA GLN A 30 27.32 -0.78 5.92
C GLN A 30 26.39 -0.30 7.06
N TYR A 31 25.87 -1.20 7.90
CA TYR A 31 24.97 -0.82 9.02
C TYR A 31 25.55 -1.06 10.42
N ALA A 32 26.88 -1.19 10.55
CA ALA A 32 27.53 -1.43 11.83
C ALA A 32 27.79 -0.16 12.69
N ASP A 33 27.50 1.05 12.20
CA ASP A 33 27.92 2.30 12.87
C ASP A 33 26.82 3.10 13.58
N GLN A 34 25.68 2.49 13.92
CA GLN A 34 24.66 3.14 14.77
C GLN A 34 24.44 2.39 16.09
N ALA A 35 25.53 2.09 16.79
CA ALA A 35 25.52 1.65 18.18
C ALA A 35 25.97 2.78 19.12
N ALA A 36 25.08 3.76 19.36
CA ALA A 36 25.15 4.63 20.54
C ALA A 36 23.87 5.47 20.69
N TYR A 37 22.81 4.91 21.29
CA TYR A 37 21.79 5.74 21.93
C TYR A 37 21.61 5.30 23.38
N PRO A 38 21.85 6.20 24.36
CA PRO A 38 21.78 5.88 25.77
C PRO A 38 20.34 5.70 26.24
N SER A 39 20.15 4.61 26.98
CA SER A 39 19.00 4.30 27.81
C SER A 39 18.71 5.42 28.81
N VAL A 40 17.72 6.27 28.54
CA VAL A 40 17.14 7.14 29.57
C VAL A 40 15.82 6.54 30.03
N LEU A 41 15.93 5.60 30.97
CA LEU A 41 14.86 5.28 31.89
C LEU A 41 14.46 6.57 32.63
N ARG A 42 13.26 7.09 32.35
CA ARG A 42 12.62 8.04 33.26
C ARG A 42 11.27 7.48 33.71
N ALA A 43 11.32 6.89 34.90
CA ALA A 43 10.17 6.58 35.71
C ALA A 43 9.29 7.83 35.89
N ARG A 44 8.00 7.73 35.58
CA ARG A 44 6.97 8.59 36.16
C ARG A 44 5.99 7.71 36.93
N ARG A 45 5.91 7.99 38.23
CA ARG A 45 4.94 7.43 39.18
C ARG A 45 3.51 7.93 38.87
N PRO A 46 2.49 7.22 39.37
CA PRO A 46 1.08 7.56 39.21
C PRO A 46 0.60 8.53 40.30
N ALA A 47 -0.38 9.36 39.94
CA ALA A 47 -1.33 10.03 40.83
C ALA A 47 -2.57 10.32 39.94
N ASP A 48 -3.65 9.56 40.09
CA ASP A 48 -4.74 9.75 41.05
C ASP A 48 -5.79 10.78 40.60
N LEU A 49 -6.98 10.23 40.36
CA LEU A 49 -8.30 10.64 40.85
C LEU A 49 -9.04 11.86 40.25
N ALA A 50 -10.24 11.49 39.79
CA ALA A 50 -11.55 12.13 40.05
C ALA A 50 -12.07 13.23 39.10
N GLY A 51 -13.36 13.09 38.76
CA GLY A 51 -14.18 14.08 38.03
C GLY A 51 -15.01 13.41 36.92
N ALA A 52 -15.94 12.52 37.24
CA ALA A 52 -17.33 12.82 37.61
C ALA A 52 -18.15 13.52 36.50
N ALA A 53 -19.26 12.86 36.19
CA ALA A 53 -20.19 13.10 35.09
C ALA A 53 -20.98 14.42 35.19
N ALA A 54 -21.36 14.96 34.02
CA ALA A 54 -22.63 15.67 33.86
C ALA A 54 -23.04 15.74 32.38
N ARG A 55 -24.12 15.05 32.02
CA ARG A 55 -24.88 15.23 30.78
C ARG A 55 -26.04 16.19 31.05
N PRO A 56 -26.34 17.15 30.17
CA PRO A 56 -27.70 17.63 29.94
C PRO A 56 -28.17 17.14 28.56
N SER A 57 -29.23 16.33 28.47
CA SER A 57 -30.65 16.69 28.59
C SER A 57 -31.22 17.30 27.29
N LEU A 58 -32.06 16.47 26.65
CA LEU A 58 -32.97 16.79 25.54
C LEU A 58 -33.75 18.09 25.78
N ARG A 59 -33.86 18.94 24.75
CA ARG A 59 -35.05 19.76 24.53
C ARG A 59 -35.47 19.74 23.07
N ALA A 60 -36.70 19.29 22.88
CA ALA A 60 -37.49 19.36 21.67
C ALA A 60 -38.13 20.75 21.50
N HIS A 61 -38.19 21.25 20.27
CA HIS A 61 -39.19 22.22 19.76
C HIS A 61 -39.21 22.01 18.23
N ILE A 62 -40.18 21.31 17.63
CA ILE A 62 -41.52 21.77 17.19
C ILE A 62 -41.51 23.14 16.50
N ALA A 63 -41.59 23.15 15.16
CA ALA A 63 -42.39 24.05 14.32
C ALA A 63 -42.25 23.57 12.86
N ARG A 64 -43.15 22.74 12.31
CA ARG A 64 -44.37 23.13 11.57
C ARG A 64 -44.25 24.45 10.79
N CYS A 65 -43.87 24.36 9.51
CA CYS A 65 -44.35 25.28 8.49
C CYS A 65 -45.15 24.50 7.43
N ARG A 66 -46.43 24.89 7.33
CA ARG A 66 -47.42 24.43 6.36
C ARG A 66 -47.09 25.00 4.97
N MET A 67 -47.06 24.10 3.98
CA MET A 67 -47.90 24.07 2.77
C MET A 67 -48.13 25.38 1.99
N VAL A 68 -47.66 25.43 0.72
CA VAL A 68 -48.45 25.85 -0.46
C VAL A 68 -47.93 25.09 -1.71
N ILE A 69 -48.87 24.56 -2.48
CA ILE A 69 -48.74 23.71 -3.68
C ILE A 69 -48.72 24.60 -4.96
N PRO A 70 -48.83 24.07 -6.20
CA PRO A 70 -47.86 24.18 -7.29
C PRO A 70 -48.20 25.29 -8.32
N ARG A 71 -47.32 25.53 -9.28
CA ARG A 71 -47.73 26.12 -10.59
C ARG A 71 -47.06 25.36 -11.75
N PRO A 72 -47.84 24.69 -12.61
CA PRO A 72 -47.38 24.19 -13.90
C PRO A 72 -47.51 25.30 -14.94
N VAL A 73 -46.45 25.56 -15.72
CA VAL A 73 -46.46 26.43 -16.90
C VAL A 73 -45.60 25.74 -17.97
N PRO A 74 -46.03 25.76 -19.25
CA PRO A 74 -46.06 24.58 -20.10
C PRO A 74 -44.80 24.37 -20.95
N ALA A 75 -44.54 23.10 -21.23
CA ALA A 75 -43.71 22.65 -22.33
C ALA A 75 -44.40 22.92 -23.67
N VAL A 76 -43.95 23.93 -24.43
CA VAL A 76 -44.00 23.93 -25.91
C VAL A 76 -42.95 24.94 -26.42
N PHE A 77 -41.68 24.53 -26.54
CA PHE A 77 -40.71 25.06 -27.54
C PHE A 77 -39.57 24.05 -27.69
N ALA A 78 -39.96 22.82 -28.05
CA ALA A 78 -39.04 21.87 -28.64
C ALA A 78 -38.89 22.19 -30.14
N ALA A 79 -37.72 21.85 -30.69
CA ALA A 79 -37.57 21.26 -32.02
C ALA A 79 -37.12 22.12 -33.24
N VAL A 80 -36.31 23.18 -33.09
CA VAL A 80 -35.59 23.74 -34.27
C VAL A 80 -34.07 23.88 -34.09
N LEU A 81 -33.52 23.92 -32.87
CA LEU A 81 -32.08 24.10 -32.66
C LEU A 81 -31.26 22.80 -32.52
N CYS A 82 -31.84 21.62 -32.78
CA CYS A 82 -31.19 20.31 -32.59
C CYS A 82 -30.51 19.74 -33.85
N TRP A 83 -30.59 20.40 -35.01
CA TRP A 83 -30.09 19.84 -36.28
C TRP A 83 -28.79 20.45 -36.81
N LEU A 84 -28.18 21.42 -36.12
CA LEU A 84 -27.00 22.16 -36.61
C LEU A 84 -25.67 21.85 -35.90
N LEU A 85 -25.57 20.73 -35.18
CA LEU A 85 -24.35 20.31 -34.46
C LEU A 85 -23.78 18.95 -34.92
N ILE A 86 -24.01 18.53 -36.17
CA ILE A 86 -23.60 17.19 -36.64
C ILE A 86 -22.21 17.15 -37.31
N VAL A 87 -21.52 18.28 -37.57
CA VAL A 87 -20.24 18.23 -38.31
C VAL A 87 -19.16 19.14 -37.73
N PHE A 88 -18.82 18.95 -36.46
CA PHE A 88 -17.49 19.33 -35.98
C PHE A 88 -16.84 18.09 -35.35
N PRO A 89 -15.74 17.56 -35.92
CA PRO A 89 -14.95 16.57 -35.22
C PRO A 89 -14.34 17.27 -34.01
N ALA A 90 -14.96 17.05 -32.84
CA ALA A 90 -14.34 17.45 -31.59
C ALA A 90 -13.00 16.69 -31.51
N PRO A 91 -11.86 17.37 -31.31
CA PRO A 91 -10.63 16.68 -30.98
C PRO A 91 -10.93 15.80 -29.76
N GLY A 92 -10.78 14.49 -29.94
CA GLY A 92 -10.97 13.54 -28.84
C GLY A 92 -10.08 13.95 -27.68
N PRO A 93 -10.48 13.67 -26.43
CA PRO A 93 -9.61 13.89 -25.29
C PRO A 93 -8.29 13.17 -25.60
N ALA A 94 -7.23 13.94 -25.80
CA ALA A 94 -5.90 13.37 -25.75
C ALA A 94 -5.82 12.72 -24.37
N ASP A 95 -5.60 11.41 -24.34
CA ASP A 95 -5.11 10.74 -23.14
C ASP A 95 -3.87 11.51 -22.74
N ALA A 96 -4.04 12.44 -21.81
CA ALA A 96 -2.94 13.01 -21.06
C ALA A 96 -2.43 11.84 -20.25
N GLY A 97 -1.57 11.02 -20.88
CA GLY A 97 -0.77 10.03 -20.19
C GLY A 97 -0.12 10.80 -19.06
N ALA A 98 -0.62 10.58 -17.84
CA ALA A 98 -0.04 11.15 -16.65
C ALA A 98 1.45 10.89 -16.77
N VAL A 99 2.27 11.94 -16.63
CA VAL A 99 3.72 11.79 -16.65
C VAL A 99 4.06 10.88 -15.48
N GLU A 100 4.15 9.59 -15.78
CA GLU A 100 4.49 8.56 -14.83
C GLU A 100 5.92 8.86 -14.39
N SER A 101 6.12 9.02 -13.09
CA SER A 101 7.43 9.33 -12.58
C SER A 101 8.38 8.18 -12.93
N GLN A 102 9.64 8.50 -13.27
CA GLN A 102 10.63 7.49 -13.60
C GLN A 102 10.78 6.45 -12.49
N GLU A 103 10.62 6.87 -11.23
CA GLU A 103 10.63 6.00 -10.06
C GLU A 103 9.48 4.97 -10.06
N ILE A 104 8.27 5.36 -10.46
CA ILE A 104 7.16 4.42 -10.62
C ILE A 104 7.43 3.45 -11.77
N ALA A 105 7.92 3.95 -12.91
CA ALA A 105 8.27 3.09 -14.04
C ALA A 105 9.34 2.06 -13.66
N ASP A 106 10.39 2.49 -12.93
CA ASP A 106 11.44 1.61 -12.41
C ASP A 106 10.87 0.58 -11.42
N TYR A 107 9.97 1.01 -10.53
CA TYR A 107 9.31 0.11 -9.59
C TYR A 107 8.46 -0.95 -10.31
N LEU A 108 7.64 -0.53 -11.28
CA LEU A 108 6.75 -1.41 -12.06
C LEU A 108 7.53 -2.34 -13.00
N SER A 109 8.75 -1.97 -13.41
CA SER A 109 9.62 -2.86 -14.20
C SER A 109 10.01 -4.14 -13.45
N THR A 110 10.04 -4.07 -12.12
CA THR A 110 10.36 -5.21 -11.24
C THR A 110 9.13 -5.77 -10.52
N HIS A 111 8.04 -5.00 -10.46
CA HIS A 111 6.77 -5.38 -9.83
C HIS A 111 5.60 -5.13 -10.80
N PRO A 112 5.44 -5.97 -11.84
CA PRO A 112 4.45 -5.74 -12.88
C PRO A 112 3.01 -5.88 -12.37
N GLY A 113 2.05 -5.33 -13.12
CA GLY A 113 0.61 -5.48 -12.86
C GLY A 113 -0.04 -4.34 -12.06
N GLY A 114 0.76 -3.41 -11.52
CA GLY A 114 0.26 -2.18 -10.91
C GLY A 114 -0.09 -1.10 -11.93
N LYS A 115 -0.89 -0.12 -11.52
CA LYS A 115 -1.20 1.11 -12.26
C LYS A 115 -0.87 2.33 -11.42
N ALA A 116 -0.11 3.28 -11.97
CA ALA A 116 0.14 4.55 -11.32
C ALA A 116 -1.19 5.28 -11.00
N LEU A 117 -1.35 5.74 -9.76
CA LEU A 117 -2.45 6.62 -9.35
C LEU A 117 -2.04 8.10 -9.37
N ASN A 118 -0.77 8.35 -9.04
CA ASN A 118 -0.12 9.66 -9.04
C ASN A 118 1.41 9.44 -9.13
N ASP A 119 2.22 10.44 -8.82
CA ASP A 119 3.68 10.38 -8.90
C ASP A 119 4.35 9.54 -7.80
N ASN A 120 3.59 9.04 -6.82
CA ASN A 120 4.11 8.31 -5.66
C ASN A 120 3.28 7.08 -5.23
N GLU A 121 2.13 6.84 -5.85
CA GLU A 121 1.24 5.72 -5.51
C GLU A 121 0.93 4.84 -6.72
N ILE A 122 0.89 3.53 -6.46
CA ILE A 122 0.58 2.48 -7.42
C ILE A 122 -0.58 1.67 -6.86
N SER A 123 -1.61 1.49 -7.67
CA SER A 123 -2.76 0.64 -7.37
C SER A 123 -2.60 -0.73 -8.01
N TYR A 124 -2.92 -1.78 -7.26
CA TYR A 124 -3.08 -3.13 -7.78
C TYR A 124 -4.52 -3.60 -7.59
N ASP A 125 -4.97 -4.42 -8.54
CA ASP A 125 -6.30 -5.05 -8.51
C ASP A 125 -7.44 -4.04 -8.20
N GLY A 126 -7.46 -2.93 -8.93
CA GLY A 126 -8.50 -1.90 -8.77
C GLY A 126 -8.44 -1.11 -7.46
N GLY A 127 -7.36 -1.23 -6.68
CA GLY A 127 -7.17 -0.51 -5.43
C GLY A 127 -7.28 -1.38 -4.19
N ALA A 128 -7.37 -2.71 -4.34
CA ALA A 128 -7.29 -3.65 -3.24
C ALA A 128 -6.01 -3.41 -2.43
N LEU A 129 -4.87 -3.36 -3.14
CA LEU A 129 -3.58 -2.93 -2.61
C LEU A 129 -3.18 -1.59 -3.23
N ILE A 130 -2.82 -0.64 -2.37
CA ILE A 130 -2.15 0.59 -2.79
C ILE A 130 -0.74 0.58 -2.20
N VAL A 131 0.26 0.73 -3.08
CA VAL A 131 1.66 0.88 -2.73
C VAL A 131 2.03 2.36 -2.83
N THR A 132 2.59 2.92 -1.77
CA THR A 132 3.21 4.24 -1.75
C THR A 132 4.72 4.07 -1.73
N LEU A 133 5.44 4.63 -2.70
CA LEU A 133 6.90 4.39 -2.86
C LEU A 133 7.73 5.21 -1.90
N ARG A 134 7.39 6.49 -1.73
CA ARG A 134 8.11 7.42 -0.85
C ARG A 134 7.25 7.90 0.29
N ARG A 135 7.92 8.23 1.38
CA ARG A 135 7.29 8.86 2.52
C ARG A 135 6.72 10.24 2.13
N PRO A 136 5.44 10.53 2.43
CA PRO A 136 4.88 11.87 2.26
C PRO A 136 5.68 12.91 3.07
N ILE A 137 5.94 14.07 2.46
CA ILE A 137 6.65 15.18 3.09
C ILE A 137 5.91 15.63 4.36
N GLY A 138 6.65 15.88 5.44
CA GLY A 138 6.09 16.36 6.71
C GLY A 138 5.60 15.26 7.66
N THR A 139 5.77 13.98 7.30
CA THR A 139 5.52 12.87 8.22
C THR A 139 6.78 12.53 9.03
N LEU A 140 6.62 12.42 10.36
CA LEU A 140 7.70 12.02 11.27
C LEU A 140 8.06 10.53 11.08
N ALA A 141 9.15 10.06 11.70
CA ALA A 141 9.53 8.65 11.77
C ALA A 141 8.57 7.81 12.65
N ALA A 142 7.29 7.89 12.33
CA ALA A 142 6.19 7.23 13.01
C ALA A 142 5.30 6.55 11.96
N ALA A 143 4.44 5.64 12.44
CA ALA A 143 3.49 4.98 11.57
C ALA A 143 2.44 5.98 11.05
N ASP A 144 2.32 6.07 9.73
CA ASP A 144 1.51 7.07 9.02
C ASP A 144 0.36 6.44 8.22
N CYS A 145 -0.03 5.22 8.59
CA CYS A 145 -1.10 4.49 7.92
C CYS A 145 -2.41 5.31 7.96
N PRO A 146 -3.07 5.57 6.82
CA PRO A 146 -4.33 6.30 6.79
C PRO A 146 -5.43 5.59 7.60
N SER A 147 -6.35 6.37 8.16
CA SER A 147 -7.53 5.82 8.86
C SER A 147 -8.34 4.94 7.91
N GLY A 148 -8.81 3.79 8.41
CA GLY A 148 -9.56 2.82 7.61
C GLY A 148 -8.69 1.77 6.91
N TRP A 149 -7.38 1.76 7.15
CA TRP A 149 -6.43 0.84 6.52
C TRP A 149 -5.56 0.14 7.57
N TYR A 150 -4.99 -0.99 7.18
CA TYR A 150 -3.76 -1.48 7.77
C TYR A 150 -2.65 -1.39 6.73
N CYS A 151 -1.45 -1.09 7.21
CA CYS A 151 -0.29 -0.86 6.38
C CYS A 151 0.86 -1.76 6.81
N PHE A 152 1.68 -2.11 5.84
CA PHE A 152 2.92 -2.83 6.03
C PHE A 152 4.00 -2.18 5.18
N TYR A 153 5.22 -2.27 5.68
CA TYR A 153 6.33 -1.41 5.30
C TYR A 153 7.52 -2.29 4.97
N GLU A 154 8.27 -1.90 3.94
CA GLU A 154 9.43 -2.66 3.47
C GLU A 154 10.61 -2.62 4.44
N TRP A 155 10.69 -1.60 5.30
CA TRP A 155 11.77 -1.48 6.27
C TRP A 155 11.25 -1.36 7.71
N PRO A 156 12.09 -1.67 8.70
CA PRO A 156 11.78 -1.41 10.10
C PRO A 156 11.46 0.06 10.34
N ASN A 157 10.78 0.34 11.45
CA ASN A 157 10.37 1.67 11.87
C ASN A 157 9.58 2.44 10.81
N TYR A 158 8.70 1.72 10.09
CA TYR A 158 7.78 2.27 9.10
C TYR A 158 8.50 2.94 7.92
N GLY A 159 9.58 2.30 7.46
CA GLY A 159 10.32 2.72 6.28
C GLY A 159 9.68 2.23 4.98
N TYR A 160 9.85 3.00 3.93
CA TYR A 160 9.14 2.86 2.67
C TYR A 160 9.92 2.01 1.66
N PRO A 161 9.28 1.38 0.66
CA PRO A 161 7.85 1.42 0.27
C PRO A 161 6.82 0.93 1.31
N ARG A 162 5.59 1.44 1.22
CA ARG A 162 4.45 1.08 2.09
C ARG A 162 3.31 0.51 1.27
N GLY A 163 2.88 -0.71 1.58
CA GLY A 163 1.60 -1.26 1.12
C GLY A 163 0.48 -0.97 2.11
N ARG A 164 -0.75 -0.74 1.63
CA ARG A 164 -1.96 -0.66 2.45
C ARG A 164 -3.08 -1.51 1.88
N LEU A 165 -3.80 -2.18 2.78
CA LEU A 165 -4.95 -3.03 2.50
C LEU A 165 -6.09 -2.70 3.47
N SER A 166 -7.31 -2.91 3.03
CA SER A 166 -8.49 -2.80 3.89
C SER A 166 -9.33 -4.07 3.89
N ASP A 167 -9.18 -4.96 2.92
CA ASP A 167 -10.16 -6.03 2.73
C ASP A 167 -10.09 -7.13 3.80
N CYS A 168 -11.24 -7.74 4.06
CA CYS A 168 -11.41 -8.86 4.97
C CYS A 168 -10.92 -10.17 4.36
N GLY A 169 -10.56 -11.13 5.21
CA GLY A 169 -10.17 -12.48 4.81
C GLY A 169 -8.72 -12.59 4.38
N ARG A 170 -8.40 -13.77 3.85
CA ARG A 170 -7.04 -14.17 3.49
C ARG A 170 -6.66 -13.72 2.08
N GLN A 171 -5.53 -13.05 1.97
CA GLN A 171 -5.01 -12.48 0.73
C GLN A 171 -3.54 -12.91 0.55
N SER A 172 -3.17 -13.22 -0.69
CA SER A 172 -1.79 -13.55 -1.06
C SER A 172 -1.03 -12.29 -1.40
N LEU A 173 0.05 -12.02 -0.68
CA LEU A 173 0.94 -10.90 -1.00
C LEU A 173 1.72 -11.13 -2.29
N ALA A 174 1.87 -12.40 -2.71
CA ALA A 174 2.53 -12.75 -3.95
C ALA A 174 1.75 -12.31 -5.20
N THR A 175 0.43 -12.12 -5.09
CA THR A 175 -0.40 -11.57 -6.17
C THR A 175 0.09 -10.20 -6.65
N TRP A 176 0.75 -9.45 -5.77
CA TRP A 176 1.23 -8.09 -6.04
C TRP A 176 2.75 -7.95 -5.83
N HIS A 177 3.48 -9.06 -5.88
CA HIS A 177 4.94 -9.09 -5.70
C HIS A 177 5.41 -8.46 -4.37
N TRP A 178 4.62 -8.59 -3.29
CA TRP A 178 4.93 -8.08 -1.95
C TRP A 178 5.30 -9.17 -0.94
N GLN A 179 5.40 -10.42 -1.35
CA GLN A 179 5.84 -11.49 -0.47
C GLN A 179 7.26 -11.24 0.06
N PHE A 180 7.50 -11.62 1.32
CA PHE A 180 8.82 -11.59 1.96
C PHE A 180 9.44 -10.21 2.17
N ARG A 181 8.60 -9.17 2.20
CA ARG A 181 9.06 -7.77 2.28
C ARG A 181 8.49 -7.01 3.48
N VAL A 182 7.77 -7.64 4.40
CA VAL A 182 7.10 -6.91 5.48
C VAL A 182 7.99 -6.83 6.71
N GLU A 183 8.70 -5.73 6.88
CA GLU A 183 9.59 -5.50 8.04
C GLU A 183 8.89 -4.78 9.19
N SER A 184 7.84 -4.00 8.92
CA SER A 184 7.04 -3.36 9.96
C SER A 184 5.59 -3.18 9.52
N ALA A 185 4.68 -2.96 10.46
CA ALA A 185 3.26 -2.87 10.19
C ALA A 185 2.49 -1.98 11.17
N HIS A 186 1.39 -1.42 10.70
CA HIS A 186 0.51 -0.56 11.48
C HIS A 186 -0.96 -0.79 11.15
N TYR A 187 -1.79 -0.91 12.17
CA TYR A 187 -3.22 -1.14 12.09
C TYR A 187 -3.99 0.13 12.47
N ASN A 188 -4.57 0.81 11.49
CA ASN A 188 -5.34 2.04 11.71
C ASN A 188 -6.83 1.86 11.33
N LEU A 189 -7.39 0.75 11.77
CA LEU A 189 -8.81 0.42 11.66
C LEU A 189 -9.45 0.43 13.06
N GLY A 190 -10.77 0.69 13.10
CA GLY A 190 -11.51 0.82 14.36
C GLY A 190 -11.68 -0.49 15.15
N SER A 191 -11.79 -1.62 14.46
CA SER A 191 -11.99 -2.96 15.04
C SER A 191 -11.19 -4.00 14.26
N GLY A 192 -11.08 -5.22 14.81
CA GLY A 192 -10.49 -6.37 14.12
C GLY A 192 -8.98 -6.55 14.34
N THR A 193 -8.44 -7.54 13.63
CA THR A 193 -7.03 -7.95 13.68
C THR A 193 -6.57 -8.41 12.30
N VAL A 194 -5.28 -8.27 12.01
CA VAL A 194 -4.61 -8.85 10.85
C VAL A 194 -3.51 -9.75 11.33
N SER A 195 -3.51 -10.97 10.81
CA SER A 195 -2.48 -11.97 11.06
C SER A 195 -1.61 -12.11 9.80
N PHE A 196 -0.29 -12.06 9.97
CA PHE A 196 0.69 -12.25 8.90
C PHE A 196 1.20 -13.69 8.93
N TYR A 197 1.29 -14.34 7.78
CA TYR A 197 1.66 -15.76 7.69
C TYR A 197 2.74 -16.02 6.64
N TYR A 198 3.59 -17.00 6.96
CA TYR A 198 4.39 -17.73 5.99
C TYR A 198 3.74 -19.10 5.75
N TYR A 199 3.07 -19.25 4.60
CA TYR A 199 2.12 -20.33 4.32
C TYR A 199 1.10 -20.43 5.45
N ASP A 200 1.00 -21.54 6.17
CA ASP A 200 0.05 -21.69 7.29
C ASP A 200 0.66 -21.38 8.66
N THR A 201 1.93 -20.97 8.68
CA THR A 201 2.61 -20.56 9.92
C THR A 201 2.34 -19.09 10.21
N ARG A 202 1.63 -18.82 11.31
CA ARG A 202 1.40 -17.46 11.79
C ARG A 202 2.70 -16.84 12.30
N LEU A 203 3.12 -15.73 11.70
CA LEU A 203 4.33 -15.01 12.06
C LEU A 203 4.07 -13.98 13.15
N PHE A 204 3.11 -13.07 12.97
CA PHE A 204 2.74 -12.07 13.96
C PHE A 204 1.34 -11.49 13.68
N ASP A 205 0.81 -10.76 14.65
CA ASP A 205 -0.50 -10.13 14.60
C ASP A 205 -0.39 -8.63 14.88
N ILE A 206 -1.22 -7.83 14.22
CA ILE A 206 -1.53 -6.45 14.58
C ILE A 206 -3.05 -6.29 14.66
N GLY A 207 -3.54 -5.29 15.40
CA GLY A 207 -4.97 -5.11 15.56
C GLY A 207 -5.32 -3.93 16.45
N ALA A 208 -6.62 -3.76 16.71
CA ALA A 208 -7.11 -2.61 17.48
C ALA A 208 -6.48 -2.52 18.89
N GLY A 209 -6.11 -3.64 19.52
CA GLY A 209 -5.44 -3.69 20.83
C GLY A 209 -3.91 -3.67 20.79
N ASN A 210 -3.31 -3.86 19.61
CA ASN A 210 -1.86 -3.93 19.39
C ASN A 210 -1.56 -3.36 18.00
N ARG A 211 -1.68 -2.03 17.88
CA ARG A 211 -1.76 -1.38 16.57
C ARG A 211 -0.46 -1.41 15.78
N VAL A 212 0.69 -1.50 16.43
CA VAL A 212 1.98 -1.31 15.77
C VAL A 212 2.89 -2.52 15.93
N ARG A 213 3.67 -2.77 14.88
CA ARG A 213 4.84 -3.63 14.88
C ARG A 213 5.95 -2.85 14.21
N SER A 214 6.89 -2.29 14.97
CA SER A 214 7.98 -1.48 14.41
C SER A 214 9.09 -2.32 13.77
N ASP A 215 9.23 -3.58 14.16
CA ASP A 215 10.25 -4.49 13.62
C ASP A 215 9.76 -5.95 13.67
N ALA A 216 9.68 -6.59 12.51
CA ALA A 216 9.32 -8.00 12.34
C ALA A 216 10.58 -8.89 12.14
N SER A 217 11.76 -8.29 12.02
CA SER A 217 13.01 -9.02 11.89
C SER A 217 13.48 -9.63 13.21
N PRO A 218 14.32 -10.68 13.17
CA PRO A 218 14.50 -11.59 12.04
C PRO A 218 13.38 -12.64 11.96
N TYR A 219 13.18 -13.22 10.77
CA TYR A 219 12.33 -14.39 10.47
C TYR A 219 10.81 -14.19 10.50
N ARG A 220 10.29 -13.09 11.04
CA ARG A 220 8.86 -12.75 10.92
C ARG A 220 8.57 -11.78 9.78
N ASN A 221 9.61 -11.31 9.10
CA ASN A 221 9.54 -10.42 7.93
C ASN A 221 9.26 -11.16 6.61
N TRP A 222 8.97 -12.47 6.68
CA TRP A 222 8.76 -13.32 5.51
C TRP A 222 7.28 -13.66 5.23
N PRO A 223 6.27 -12.79 5.45
CA PRO A 223 4.91 -13.19 5.14
C PRO A 223 4.70 -13.28 3.62
N ASN A 224 3.95 -14.29 3.21
CA ASN A 224 3.38 -14.42 1.87
C ASN A 224 1.84 -14.33 1.89
N TYR A 225 1.20 -14.41 3.06
CA TYR A 225 -0.22 -14.15 3.24
C TYR A 225 -0.50 -13.18 4.39
N VAL A 226 -1.61 -12.47 4.25
CA VAL A 226 -2.28 -11.74 5.34
C VAL A 226 -3.70 -12.25 5.48
N ASP A 227 -4.23 -12.32 6.70
CA ASP A 227 -5.63 -12.63 6.95
C ASP A 227 -6.23 -11.60 7.91
N ARG A 228 -7.14 -10.79 7.39
CA ARG A 228 -7.85 -9.78 8.18
C ARG A 228 -9.17 -10.36 8.70
N ARG A 229 -9.30 -10.41 10.03
CA ARG A 229 -10.58 -10.70 10.69
C ARG A 229 -11.35 -9.41 10.94
N CYS A 230 -12.39 -9.22 10.14
CA CYS A 230 -13.36 -8.16 10.33
C CYS A 230 -14.35 -8.55 11.43
N ARG A 231 -14.65 -7.60 12.32
CA ARG A 231 -15.65 -7.72 13.39
C ARG A 231 -16.62 -6.56 13.28
#